data_AF-A0A2H9NAE1-F1
#
_entry.id   AF-A0A2H9NAE1-F1
#
_cell.length_a   1.000
_cell.length_b   1.000
_cell.length_c   1.000
_cell.angle_alpha   90.00
_cell.angle_beta   90.00
_cell.angle_gamma   90.00
#
_symmetry.space_group_name_H-M   'P 1'
#
loop_
_entity.id
_entity.type
_entity.pdbx_description
1 polymer ?
#
loop_
_entity_poly.entity_id
_entity_poly.type
_entity_poly.pdbx_seq_one_letter_code
_entity_poly.pdbx_strand_id
1 'polypeptide(L)' 'MIVDGMLFMRKEDWERIGRLKPAERVDLAVGMSDVCVRVCADGVRDQNPGISEEELIERVRERLMFDKGRKSEV' A
#
# COMPACT_ATOMS: atom_id res chain seq x y z
N MET A 1 -15.37 -4.81 8.44
CA MET A 1 -14.53 -5.09 7.25
C MET A 1 -13.33 -4.14 7.11
N ILE A 2 -12.51 -4.01 8.16
CA ILE A 2 -11.17 -3.37 8.08
C ILE A 2 -10.07 -4.34 8.59
N VAL A 3 -10.41 -5.61 8.85
CA VAL A 3 -9.48 -6.56 9.50
C VAL A 3 -8.93 -7.65 8.57
N ASP A 4 -9.49 -7.84 7.37
CA ASP A 4 -9.03 -8.90 6.46
C ASP A 4 -7.75 -8.54 5.66
N GLY A 5 -7.33 -7.27 5.66
CA GLY A 5 -6.10 -6.83 5.00
C GLY A 5 -4.82 -7.00 5.83
N MET A 6 -4.91 -7.48 7.07
CA MET A 6 -3.80 -7.59 8.03
C MET A 6 -3.11 -8.96 8.05
N LEU A 7 -3.35 -9.83 7.06
CA LEU A 7 -2.98 -11.24 7.10
C LEU A 7 -1.45 -11.52 7.18
N PHE A 8 -0.59 -10.50 7.09
CA PHE A 8 0.87 -10.65 7.11
C PHE A 8 1.57 -10.08 8.36
N MET A 9 0.89 -9.29 9.21
CA MET A 9 1.53 -8.73 10.41
C MET A 9 1.48 -9.73 11.56
N ARG A 10 2.66 -10.08 12.12
CA ARG A 10 2.72 -10.92 13.33
C ARG A 10 2.04 -10.20 14.49
N LYS A 11 1.47 -10.99 15.41
CA LYS A 11 0.80 -10.49 16.62
C LYS A 11 1.66 -9.48 17.41
N GLU A 12 2.96 -9.74 17.49
CA GLU A 12 3.94 -8.90 18.18
C GLU A 12 4.09 -7.50 17.53
N ASP A 13 4.04 -7.44 16.19
CA ASP A 13 4.13 -6.18 15.46
C ASP A 13 2.89 -5.32 15.70
N TRP A 14 1.71 -5.94 15.83
CA TRP A 14 0.46 -5.25 16.13
C TRP A 14 0.43 -4.66 17.56
N GLU A 15 0.88 -5.42 18.55
CA GLU A 15 0.99 -4.93 19.92
C GLU A 15 1.98 -3.77 20.04
N ARG A 16 3.08 -3.81 19.26
CA ARG A 16 4.05 -2.71 19.19
C ARG A 16 3.44 -1.45 18.59
N ILE A 17 2.69 -1.57 17.48
CA ILE A 17 1.99 -0.44 16.85
C ILE A 17 0.95 0.16 17.80
N GLY A 18 0.26 -0.66 18.60
CA GLY A 18 -0.71 -0.21 19.59
C GLY A 18 -0.12 0.65 20.71
N ARG A 19 1.20 0.60 20.93
CA ARG A 19 1.91 1.38 21.96
C ARG A 19 2.51 2.69 21.44
N LEU A 20 2.51 2.90 20.12
CA LEU A 20 3.04 4.12 19.50
C LEU A 20 2.12 5.33 19.75
N LYS A 21 2.71 6.53 19.82
CA LYS A 21 1.92 7.77 19.86
C LYS A 21 1.13 7.93 18.55
N PRO A 22 0.02 8.69 18.54
CA PRO A 22 -0.77 8.91 17.33
C PRO A 22 0.06 9.42 16.14
N ALA A 23 0.99 10.36 16.37
CA ALA A 23 1.87 10.88 15.33
C ALA A 23 2.78 9.79 14.74
N GLU A 24 3.40 8.96 15.58
CA GLU A 24 4.28 7.87 15.14
C GLU A 24 3.51 6.79 14.37
N ARG A 25 2.25 6.54 14.72
CA ARG A 25 1.38 5.62 13.98
C ARG A 25 1.07 6.13 12.58
N VAL A 26 0.83 7.45 12.45
CA VAL A 26 0.60 8.08 11.14
C VAL A 26 1.87 8.01 10.30
N ASP A 27 3.03 8.35 10.88
CA ASP A 27 4.32 8.30 10.19
C ASP A 27 4.64 6.88 9.69
N LEU A 28 4.39 5.87 10.54
CA LEU A 28 4.51 4.48 10.15
C LEU A 28 3.57 4.11 9.00
N ALA A 29 2.30 4.52 9.05
CA ALA A 29 1.32 4.24 8.00
C ALA A 29 1.70 4.91 6.66
N VAL A 30 2.24 6.12 6.71
CA VAL A 30 2.79 6.81 5.53
C VAL A 30 3.99 6.04 4.97
N GLY A 31 4.93 5.63 5.83
CA GLY A 31 6.08 4.84 5.41
C GLY A 31 5.70 3.49 4.80
N MET A 32 4.72 2.79 5.38
CA MET A 32 4.16 1.56 4.79
C MET A 32 3.55 1.81 3.42
N SER A 33 2.83 2.92 3.25
CA SER A 33 2.21 3.28 1.97
C SER A 33 3.26 3.60 0.90
N ASP A 34 4.33 4.33 1.26
CA ASP A 34 5.45 4.62 0.35
C ASP A 34 6.12 3.34 -0.15
N VAL A 35 6.39 2.39 0.75
CA VAL A 35 6.97 1.09 0.38
C VAL A 35 6.07 0.34 -0.60
N CYS A 36 4.76 0.30 -0.35
CA CYS A 36 3.80 -0.31 -1.27
C CYS A 36 3.83 0.35 -2.66
N VAL A 37 3.81 1.68 -2.72
CA VAL A 37 3.88 2.43 -3.98
C VAL A 37 5.15 2.11 -4.76
N ARG A 38 6.30 2.06 -4.08
CA ARG A 38 7.58 1.75 -4.70
C ARG A 38 7.63 0.35 -5.29
N VAL A 39 7.18 -0.67 -4.54
CA VAL A 39 7.10 -2.05 -5.04
C VAL A 39 6.17 -2.13 -6.26
N CYS A 40 5.04 -1.41 -6.25
CA CYS A 40 4.16 -1.35 -7.41
C CYS A 40 4.84 -0.68 -8.61
N ALA A 41 5.56 0.42 -8.40
CA ALA A 41 6.29 1.12 -9.46
C ALA A 41 7.35 0.23 -10.09
N ASP A 42 8.14 -0.47 -9.28
CA ASP A 42 9.17 -1.40 -9.77
C ASP A 42 8.54 -2.54 -10.58
N GLY A 43 7.45 -3.13 -10.08
CA GLY A 43 6.72 -4.17 -10.82
C GLY A 43 6.09 -3.68 -12.13
N VAL A 44 5.72 -2.40 -12.24
CA VAL A 44 5.24 -1.81 -13.51
C VAL A 44 6.40 -1.54 -14.46
N ARG A 45 7.54 -1.04 -13.97
CA ARG A 45 8.75 -0.83 -14.77
C ARG A 45 9.27 -2.14 -15.38
N ASP A 46 9.29 -3.21 -14.60
CA ASP A 46 9.74 -4.54 -15.05
C ASP A 46 8.86 -5.07 -16.19
N GLN A 47 7.57 -4.73 -16.19
CA GLN A 47 6.61 -5.16 -17.22
C GLN A 47 6.60 -4.23 -18.46
N ASN A 48 7.11 -3.00 -18.33
CA ASN A 48 7.03 -1.96 -19.36
C ASN A 48 8.39 -1.26 -19.50
N PRO A 49 9.38 -1.91 -20.15
CA PRO A 49 10.69 -1.30 -20.34
C PRO A 49 10.58 -0.01 -21.17
N GLY A 50 11.14 1.09 -20.65
CA GLY A 50 11.13 2.39 -21.32
C GLY A 50 9.86 3.23 -21.13
N ILE A 51 8.96 2.85 -20.21
CA ILE A 51 7.82 3.67 -19.80
C ILE A 51 8.27 5.05 -19.31
N SER A 52 7.53 6.12 -19.66
CA SER A 52 7.80 7.45 -19.14
C SER A 52 7.39 7.56 -17.66
N GLU A 53 7.89 8.56 -16.95
CA GLU A 53 7.56 8.75 -15.54
C GLU A 53 6.08 9.08 -15.34
N GLU A 54 5.50 9.89 -16.24
CA GLU A 54 4.09 10.27 -16.21
C GLU A 54 3.19 9.04 -16.41
N GLU A 55 3.52 8.19 -17.38
CA GLU A 55 2.76 6.97 -17.68
C GLU A 55 2.92 5.93 -16.56
N LEU A 56 4.10 5.85 -15.94
CA LEU A 56 4.36 5.00 -14.78
C LEU A 56 3.46 5.39 -13.60
N ILE A 57 3.33 6.69 -13.33
CA ILE A 57 2.48 7.21 -12.24
C ILE A 57 1.02 6.82 -12.47
N GLU A 58 0.50 6.99 -13.69
CA GLU A 58 -0.88 6.63 -14.00
C GLU A 58 -1.13 5.12 -13.86
N ARG A 59 -0.20 4.28 -14.34
CA ARG A 59 -0.31 2.82 -14.20
C ARG A 59 -0.22 2.34 -12.76
N VAL A 60 0.63 2.96 -11.94
CA VAL A 60 0.71 2.68 -10.50
C VAL A 60 -0.59 3.13 -9.81
N ARG A 61 -1.14 4.30 -10.16
CA ARG A 61 -2.44 4.76 -9.65
C ARG A 61 -3.56 3.80 -9.99
N GLU A 62 -3.64 3.31 -11.22
CA GLU A 62 -4.62 2.30 -11.63
C GLU A 62 -4.54 1.04 -10.77
N ARG A 63 -3.32 0.52 -10.52
CA ARG A 63 -3.11 -0.64 -9.65
C ARG A 63 -3.56 -0.41 -8.21
N LEU A 64 -3.29 0.77 -7.66
CA LEU A 64 -3.69 1.14 -6.30
C LEU A 64 -5.20 1.39 -6.19
N MET A 65 -5.83 1.91 -7.25
CA MET A 65 -7.28 2.20 -7.30
C MET A 65 -8.14 0.95 -7.52
N PHE A 66 -7.59 -0.14 -8.07
CA PHE A 66 -8.34 -1.37 -8.38
C PHE A 66 -8.98 -2.03 -7.15
N ASP A 67 -8.48 -1.75 -5.94
CA ASP A 67 -9.07 -2.26 -4.69
C ASP A 67 -10.38 -1.53 -4.28
N LYS A 68 -10.64 -0.35 -4.85
CA LYS A 68 -11.85 0.45 -4.55
C LYS A 68 -13.12 -0.11 -5.19
N GLY A 69 -12.99 -1.02 -6.16
CA GLY A 69 -14.11 -1.67 -6.86
C GLY A 69 -14.62 -2.98 -6.25
N ARG A 70 -14.00 -3.50 -5.16
CA ARG A 70 -14.39 -4.76 -4.51
C ARG A 70 -15.17 -4.60 -3.20
N LYS A 71 -15.83 -3.47 -2.99
CA LYS A 71 -16.77 -3.26 -1.86
C LYS A 71 -18.12 -2.73 -2.34
N SER A 72 -18.87 -3.61 -3.01
CA SER A 72 -20.33 -3.53 -3.12
C SER A 72 -20.91 -4.93 -2.92
N GLU A 73 -20.71 -5.51 -1.75
CA GLU A 73 -21.65 -6.45 -1.14
C GLU A 73 -21.26 -6.64 0.33
N VAL A 74 -21.79 -5.76 1.20
CA VAL A 74 -22.36 -6.06 2.54
C VAL A 74 -23.29 -4.90 2.91
#